data_AF-A0A816CNG9-F1
#
_entry.id   AF-A0A816CNG9-F1
#
_cell.length_a   1.000
_cell.length_b   1.000
_cell.length_c   1.000
_cell.angle_alpha   90.00
_cell.angle_beta   90.00
_cell.angle_gamma   90.00
#
_symmetry.space_group_name_H-M   'P 1'
#
loop_
_entity.id
_entity.type
_entity.pdbx_description
1 polymer ?
#
loop_
_entity_poly.entity_id
_entity_poly.type
_entity_poly.pdbx_seq_one_letter_code
_entity_poly.pdbx_strand_id
1 'polypeptide(L)'
;MAIANNKTQCFTCNRDKITYLCKGCLKEFCRTHLAEHQQMLNDELNHIADKYNEFKQRINEQKAQTFINDIEKKLNDLSEQIKQIHKENDFNEINLNYLRNRLTEITRELNNPTHISIQQNSQSFINEISEKPNVITVTGGNGQGQQLNQLNFPYGIFVDEKKNIFIADYANHRIIEWKYNTKKGKIIAGGNGQGNRIDQLNEAKFVIVDQQKHSIIIADSENRRVIQ
;
A
#
# COMPACT_ATOMS: atom_id res chain seq x y z
N MET A 1 6.30 -11.96 31.21
CA MET A 1 7.48 -12.78 31.54
C MET A 1 7.60 -13.92 30.54
N ALA A 2 8.62 -13.89 29.68
CA ALA A 2 8.95 -15.01 28.80
C ALA A 2 9.76 -16.04 29.60
N ILE A 3 9.37 -17.31 29.53
CA ILE A 3 10.08 -18.42 30.18
C ILE A 3 11.13 -18.92 29.18
N ALA A 4 12.39 -18.98 29.58
CA ALA A 4 13.45 -19.52 28.72
C ALA A 4 13.33 -21.05 28.66
N ASN A 5 13.27 -21.61 27.45
CA ASN A 5 13.28 -23.06 27.25
C ASN A 5 14.71 -23.57 27.03
N ASN A 6 14.92 -24.88 27.23
CA ASN A 6 16.16 -25.59 26.87
C ASN A 6 16.54 -25.29 25.40
N LYS A 7 17.79 -25.57 25.00
CA LYS A 7 18.24 -25.34 23.61
C LYS A 7 17.28 -26.00 22.61
N THR A 8 16.50 -25.21 21.89
CA THR A 8 15.63 -25.65 20.80
C THR A 8 15.88 -24.79 19.55
N GLN A 9 15.26 -25.18 18.44
CA GLN A 9 15.49 -24.54 17.14
C GLN A 9 14.66 -23.26 17.01
N CYS A 10 15.31 -22.14 16.71
CA CYS A 10 14.62 -20.88 16.44
C CYS A 10 13.84 -20.93 15.11
N PHE A 11 12.56 -20.56 15.13
CA PHE A 11 11.67 -20.55 13.95
C PHE A 11 12.21 -19.75 12.76
N THR A 12 12.86 -18.61 13.00
CA THR A 12 13.31 -17.70 11.92
C THR A 12 14.66 -18.10 11.34
N CYS A 13 15.67 -18.36 12.17
CA CYS A 13 17.03 -18.66 11.68
C CYS A 13 17.39 -20.14 11.64
N ASN A 14 16.50 -21.01 12.11
CA ASN A 14 16.65 -22.46 12.11
C ASN A 14 17.90 -22.99 12.85
N ARG A 15 18.45 -22.22 13.80
CA ARG A 15 19.62 -22.61 14.61
C ARG A 15 19.22 -23.02 16.02
N ASP A 16 19.89 -24.05 16.55
CA ASP A 16 19.72 -24.50 17.95
C ASP A 16 20.34 -23.51 18.92
N LYS A 17 19.49 -22.81 19.68
CA LYS A 17 19.89 -21.78 20.65
C LYS A 17 18.93 -21.78 21.82
N ILE A 18 19.20 -20.95 22.83
CA ILE A 18 18.19 -20.63 23.84
C ILE A 18 17.06 -19.88 23.14
N THR A 19 15.85 -20.41 23.25
CA THR A 19 14.64 -19.84 22.63
C THR A 19 13.62 -19.44 23.69
N TYR A 20 12.66 -18.66 23.23
CA TYR A 20 11.55 -18.13 23.97
C TYR A 20 10.28 -18.37 23.17
N LEU A 21 9.29 -18.98 23.81
CA LEU A 21 7.97 -19.22 23.22
C LEU A 21 7.17 -17.91 23.13
N CYS A 22 6.76 -17.55 21.91
CA CYS A 22 5.72 -16.54 21.72
C CYS A 22 4.35 -17.17 22.01
N LYS A 23 3.68 -16.75 23.08
CA LYS A 23 2.36 -17.29 23.46
C LYS A 23 1.26 -17.02 22.43
N GLY A 24 1.42 -16.01 21.58
CA GLY A 24 0.42 -15.65 20.58
C GLY A 24 0.45 -16.55 19.35
N CYS A 25 1.63 -16.86 18.82
CA CYS A 25 1.77 -17.70 17.61
C CYS A 25 2.30 -19.12 17.89
N LEU A 26 2.58 -19.43 19.17
CA LEU A 26 3.08 -20.71 19.66
C LEU A 26 4.40 -21.17 19.02
N LYS A 27 5.21 -20.23 18.52
CA LYS A 27 6.52 -20.48 17.90
C LYS A 27 7.66 -20.11 18.83
N GLU A 28 8.78 -20.82 18.70
CA GLU A 28 10.02 -20.63 19.45
C GLU A 28 10.97 -19.67 18.71
N PHE A 29 11.43 -18.62 19.38
CA PHE A 29 12.33 -17.62 18.79
C PHE A 29 13.58 -17.44 19.64
N CYS A 30 14.75 -17.21 19.02
CA CYS A 30 15.88 -16.69 19.78
C CYS A 30 15.62 -15.23 20.19
N ARG A 31 16.37 -14.70 21.16
CA ARG A 31 16.17 -13.35 21.72
C ARG A 31 16.02 -12.27 20.64
N THR A 32 16.90 -12.27 19.63
CA THR A 32 16.89 -11.29 18.53
C THR A 32 15.63 -11.40 17.69
N HIS A 33 15.32 -12.60 17.18
CA HIS A 33 14.14 -12.80 16.32
C HIS A 33 12.82 -12.67 17.09
N LEU A 34 12.80 -12.87 18.42
CA LEU A 34 11.62 -12.57 19.22
C LEU A 34 11.36 -11.05 19.24
N ALA A 35 12.41 -10.25 19.42
CA ALA A 35 12.29 -8.79 19.40
C ALA A 35 11.84 -8.29 18.02
N GLU A 36 12.40 -8.83 16.94
CA GLU A 36 11.96 -8.52 15.56
C GLU A 36 10.50 -8.94 15.31
N HIS A 37 10.10 -10.14 15.76
CA HIS A 37 8.73 -10.60 15.66
C HIS A 37 7.75 -9.71 16.42
N GLN A 38 8.12 -9.26 17.63
CA GLN A 38 7.33 -8.33 18.42
C GLN A 38 7.25 -6.95 17.78
N GLN A 39 8.33 -6.46 17.18
CA GLN A 39 8.33 -5.21 16.42
C GLN A 39 7.36 -5.31 15.23
N MET A 40 7.43 -6.39 14.45
CA MET A 40 6.51 -6.62 13.34
C MET A 40 5.04 -6.64 13.80
N LEU A 41 4.74 -7.25 14.95
CA LEU A 41 3.38 -7.24 15.53
C LEU A 41 2.96 -5.83 15.97
N ASN A 42 3.86 -5.02 16.54
CA ASN A 42 3.57 -3.64 16.88
C ASN A 42 3.32 -2.78 15.63
N ASP A 43 4.06 -3.02 14.55
CA ASP A 43 3.86 -2.32 13.28
C ASP A 43 2.49 -2.71 12.66
N GLU A 44 2.09 -3.98 12.72
CA GLU A 44 0.75 -4.43 12.32
C GLU A 44 -0.35 -3.75 13.16
N LEU A 45 -0.16 -3.63 14.47
CA LEU A 45 -1.11 -2.96 15.36
C LEU A 45 -1.25 -1.45 15.06
N ASN A 46 -0.12 -0.78 14.80
CA ASN A 46 -0.12 0.64 14.42
C ASN A 46 -0.86 0.84 13.10
N HIS A 47 -0.65 -0.04 12.11
CA HIS A 47 -1.36 0.01 10.85
C HIS A 47 -2.89 -0.12 11.01
N ILE A 48 -3.34 -1.04 11.89
CA ILE A 48 -4.77 -1.19 12.21
C ILE A 48 -5.32 0.08 12.86
N ALA A 49 -4.56 0.70 13.77
CA ALA A 49 -4.97 1.94 14.44
C ALA A 49 -5.10 3.10 13.45
N ASP A 50 -4.18 3.23 12.50
CA ASP A 50 -4.23 4.24 11.43
C ASP A 50 -5.46 4.04 10.54
N LYS A 51 -5.71 2.80 10.11
CA LYS A 51 -6.89 2.46 9.30
C LYS A 51 -8.20 2.75 10.03
N TYR A 52 -8.26 2.49 11.33
CA TYR A 52 -9.39 2.87 12.17
C TYR A 52 -9.62 4.40 12.18
N ASN A 53 -8.55 5.18 12.33
CA ASN A 53 -8.66 6.64 12.35
C ASN A 53 -9.10 7.19 10.99
N GLU A 54 -8.53 6.69 9.89
CA GLU A 54 -8.95 7.03 8.52
C GLU A 54 -10.44 6.75 8.30
N PHE A 55 -10.90 5.57 8.72
CA PHE A 55 -12.31 5.19 8.57
C PHE A 55 -13.24 6.05 9.42
N LYS A 56 -12.86 6.34 10.67
CA LYS A 56 -13.60 7.25 11.54
C LYS A 56 -13.72 8.65 10.92
N GLN A 57 -12.66 9.14 10.29
CA GLN A 57 -12.67 10.41 9.55
C GLN A 57 -13.60 10.34 8.35
N ARG A 58 -13.51 9.31 7.51
CA ARG A 58 -14.41 9.11 6.35
C ARG A 58 -15.88 9.05 6.76
N ILE A 59 -16.19 8.37 7.87
CA ILE A 59 -17.54 8.38 8.43
C ILE A 59 -17.97 9.81 8.76
N ASN A 60 -17.13 10.58 9.47
CA ASN A 60 -17.48 11.96 9.84
C ASN A 60 -17.65 12.87 8.61
N GLU A 61 -16.85 12.69 7.57
CA GLU A 61 -16.97 13.40 6.30
C GLU A 61 -18.24 13.03 5.54
N GLN A 62 -18.56 11.74 5.42
CA GLN A 62 -19.78 11.27 4.78
C GLN A 62 -21.04 11.74 5.51
N LYS A 63 -20.98 11.68 6.85
CA LYS A 63 -22.01 12.23 7.73
C LYS A 63 -22.29 13.70 7.44
N ALA A 64 -21.24 14.51 7.31
CA ALA A 64 -21.38 15.92 6.95
C ALA A 64 -21.94 16.07 5.53
N GLN A 65 -21.45 15.29 4.57
CA GLN A 65 -21.86 15.39 3.17
C GLN A 65 -23.31 14.99 2.93
N THR A 66 -23.80 13.90 3.52
CA THR A 66 -25.20 13.46 3.34
C THR A 66 -26.18 14.48 3.92
N PHE A 67 -25.86 15.01 5.11
CA PHE A 67 -26.64 16.08 5.73
C PHE A 67 -26.67 17.35 4.86
N ILE A 68 -25.51 17.80 4.36
CA ILE A 68 -25.41 18.97 3.47
C ILE A 68 -26.24 18.76 2.19
N ASN A 69 -26.13 17.59 1.55
CA ASN A 69 -26.88 17.28 0.32
C ASN A 69 -28.40 17.32 0.54
N ASP A 70 -28.89 16.84 1.67
CA ASP A 70 -30.33 16.90 2.01
C ASP A 70 -30.80 18.34 2.20
N ILE A 71 -29.99 19.20 2.82
CA ILE A 71 -30.28 20.64 2.95
C ILE A 71 -30.28 21.33 1.58
N GLU A 72 -29.29 21.05 0.72
CA GLU A 72 -29.23 21.58 -0.64
C GLU A 72 -30.48 21.20 -1.44
N LYS A 73 -30.95 19.95 -1.33
CA LYS A 73 -32.19 19.50 -1.98
C LYS A 73 -33.41 20.29 -1.50
N LYS A 74 -33.55 20.53 -0.19
CA LYS A 74 -34.65 21.34 0.37
C LYS A 74 -34.59 22.79 -0.09
N LEU A 75 -33.38 23.38 -0.16
CA LEU A 75 -33.18 24.73 -0.68
C LEU A 75 -33.51 24.85 -2.17
N ASN A 76 -33.14 23.85 -2.98
CA ASN A 76 -33.48 23.79 -4.40
C ASN A 76 -34.98 23.67 -4.62
N ASP A 77 -35.66 22.80 -3.86
CA ASP A 77 -37.12 22.66 -3.90
C ASP A 77 -37.83 23.96 -3.50
N LEU A 78 -37.33 24.66 -2.47
CA LEU A 78 -37.82 25.99 -2.10
C LEU A 78 -37.60 27.01 -3.23
N SER A 79 -36.45 26.96 -3.91
CA SER A 79 -36.16 27.83 -5.07
C SER A 79 -37.15 27.60 -6.21
N GLU A 80 -37.47 26.33 -6.53
CA GLU A 80 -38.46 25.99 -7.56
C GLU A 80 -39.87 26.47 -7.20
N GLN A 81 -40.26 26.36 -5.93
CA GLN A 81 -41.56 26.88 -5.46
C GLN A 81 -41.64 28.41 -5.61
N ILE A 82 -40.56 29.13 -5.29
CA ILE A 82 -40.50 30.59 -5.50
C ILE A 82 -40.67 30.92 -6.99
N LYS A 83 -39.99 30.18 -7.88
CA LYS A 83 -40.13 30.37 -9.33
C LYS A 83 -41.56 30.12 -9.81
N GLN A 84 -42.23 29.10 -9.28
CA GLN A 84 -43.60 28.76 -9.65
C GLN A 84 -44.59 29.85 -9.23
N ILE A 85 -44.50 30.35 -7.99
CA ILE A 85 -45.34 31.46 -7.49
C ILE A 85 -45.18 32.70 -8.38
N HIS A 86 -43.94 33.03 -8.78
CA HIS A 86 -43.69 34.14 -9.70
C HIS A 86 -44.31 33.90 -11.08
N LYS A 87 -44.18 32.69 -11.62
CA LYS A 87 -44.71 32.34 -12.95
C LYS A 87 -46.24 32.40 -13.00
N GLU A 88 -46.90 32.01 -11.93
CA GLU A 88 -48.36 32.02 -11.82
C GLU A 88 -48.93 33.40 -11.45
N ASN A 89 -48.08 34.38 -11.12
CA ASN A 89 -48.47 35.67 -10.54
C ASN A 89 -49.37 35.55 -9.29
N ASP A 90 -49.31 34.41 -8.58
CA ASP A 90 -50.12 34.12 -7.39
C ASP A 90 -49.45 34.66 -6.11
N PHE A 91 -48.94 35.89 -6.13
CA PHE A 91 -48.25 36.41 -4.96
C PHE A 91 -49.23 36.88 -3.88
N ASN A 92 -49.35 36.12 -2.79
CA ASN A 92 -50.25 36.41 -1.67
C ASN A 92 -49.60 36.12 -0.31
N GLU A 93 -50.26 36.54 0.77
CA GLU A 93 -49.73 36.44 2.14
C GLU A 93 -49.60 34.99 2.64
N ILE A 94 -50.45 34.08 2.14
CA ILE A 94 -50.38 32.64 2.44
C ILE A 94 -49.09 32.06 1.87
N ASN A 95 -48.77 32.39 0.61
CA ASN A 95 -47.55 31.96 -0.07
C ASN A 95 -46.29 32.50 0.63
N LEU A 96 -46.31 33.74 1.11
CA LEU A 96 -45.22 34.32 1.90
C LEU A 96 -45.01 33.61 3.25
N ASN A 97 -46.09 33.31 3.98
CA ASN A 97 -45.99 32.62 5.26
C ASN A 97 -45.52 31.17 5.11
N TYR A 98 -45.94 30.49 4.05
CA TYR A 98 -45.45 29.17 3.70
C TYR A 98 -43.93 29.16 3.45
N LEU A 99 -43.41 30.07 2.62
CA LEU A 99 -41.97 30.17 2.34
C LEU A 99 -41.15 30.48 3.61
N ARG A 100 -41.65 31.38 4.47
CA ARG A 100 -41.00 31.70 5.77
C ARG A 100 -40.94 30.49 6.69
N ASN A 101 -42.03 29.72 6.79
CA ASN A 101 -42.07 28.53 7.63
C ASN A 101 -41.06 27.48 7.13
N ARG A 102 -40.98 27.24 5.81
CA ARG A 102 -39.99 26.33 5.22
C ARG A 102 -38.55 26.76 5.49
N LEU A 103 -38.25 28.05 5.34
CA LEU A 103 -36.92 28.60 5.67
C LEU A 103 -36.59 28.41 7.15
N THR A 104 -37.56 28.66 8.04
CA THR A 104 -37.39 28.49 9.49
C THR A 104 -37.11 27.03 9.86
N GLU A 105 -37.77 26.08 9.20
CA GLU A 105 -37.51 24.64 9.38
C GLU A 105 -36.09 24.25 8.95
N ILE A 106 -35.64 24.71 7.77
CA ILE A 106 -34.28 24.47 7.27
C ILE A 106 -33.23 25.07 8.23
N THR A 107 -33.45 26.30 8.71
CA THR A 107 -32.57 26.95 9.69
C THR A 107 -32.50 26.17 11.01
N ARG A 108 -33.63 25.65 11.48
CA ARG A 108 -33.67 24.83 12.70
C ARG A 108 -32.89 23.53 12.55
N GLU A 109 -32.99 22.88 11.39
CA GLU A 109 -32.23 21.65 11.09
C GLU A 109 -30.73 21.91 10.99
N LEU A 110 -30.31 23.02 10.37
CA LEU A 110 -28.90 23.45 10.33
C LEU A 110 -28.32 23.68 11.73
N ASN A 111 -29.11 24.28 12.63
CA ASN A 111 -28.67 24.55 14.00
C ASN A 111 -28.69 23.31 14.91
N ASN A 112 -29.39 22.24 14.52
CA ASN A 112 -29.49 21.02 15.32
C ASN A 112 -29.76 19.77 14.44
N PRO A 113 -28.73 19.19 13.79
CA PRO A 113 -28.89 18.04 12.91
C PRO A 113 -29.23 16.77 13.72
N THR A 114 -30.46 16.28 13.60
CA THR A 114 -30.94 15.10 14.35
C THR A 114 -30.79 13.78 13.60
N HIS A 115 -30.59 13.80 12.28
CA HIS A 115 -30.48 12.61 11.45
C HIS A 115 -29.25 12.68 10.55
N ILE A 116 -28.23 11.91 10.90
CA ILE A 116 -27.03 11.74 10.10
C ILE A 116 -26.89 10.24 9.78
N SER A 117 -27.22 9.86 8.55
CA SER A 117 -27.12 8.46 8.10
C SER A 117 -25.74 8.18 7.49
N ILE A 118 -25.12 7.07 7.90
CA ILE A 118 -23.83 6.59 7.36
C ILE A 118 -24.14 5.58 6.25
N GLN A 119 -23.56 5.76 5.06
CA GLN A 119 -23.79 4.87 3.91
C GLN A 119 -22.76 3.73 3.78
N GLN A 120 -21.69 3.72 4.58
CA GLN A 120 -20.66 2.66 4.52
C GLN A 120 -21.02 1.42 5.34
N ASN A 121 -20.95 0.25 4.70
CA ASN A 121 -21.09 -1.05 5.36
C ASN A 121 -19.80 -1.40 6.12
N SER A 122 -19.91 -1.99 7.31
CA SER A 122 -18.76 -2.45 8.11
C SER A 122 -17.96 -3.56 7.42
N GLN A 123 -18.57 -4.27 6.46
CA GLN A 123 -17.95 -5.39 5.75
C GLN A 123 -16.81 -4.96 4.82
N SER A 124 -16.94 -3.83 4.12
CA SER A 124 -15.89 -3.29 3.25
C SER A 124 -14.64 -2.91 4.04
N PHE A 125 -14.81 -2.28 5.21
CA PHE A 125 -13.71 -1.94 6.11
C PHE A 125 -13.02 -3.17 6.70
N ILE A 126 -13.78 -4.20 7.08
CA ILE A 126 -13.22 -5.48 7.54
C ILE A 126 -12.39 -6.15 6.42
N ASN A 127 -12.83 -6.07 5.17
CA ASN A 127 -12.07 -6.58 4.03
C ASN A 127 -10.76 -5.77 3.82
N GLU A 128 -10.79 -4.45 3.94
CA GLU A 128 -9.59 -3.59 3.83
C GLU A 128 -8.57 -3.83 4.95
N ILE A 129 -9.00 -4.16 6.18
CA ILE A 129 -8.10 -4.53 7.28
C ILE A 129 -7.58 -5.97 7.16
N SER A 130 -8.40 -6.88 6.63
CA SER A 130 -8.05 -8.30 6.54
C SER A 130 -7.16 -8.64 5.34
N GLU A 131 -7.13 -7.79 4.31
CA GLU A 131 -6.10 -7.87 3.26
C GLU A 131 -4.75 -7.41 3.80
N LYS A 132 -4.02 -8.34 4.45
CA LYS A 132 -2.58 -8.17 4.64
C LYS A 132 -1.96 -7.89 3.27
N PRO A 133 -1.05 -6.91 3.12
CA PRO A 133 -0.25 -6.82 1.92
C PRO A 133 0.42 -8.18 1.74
N ASN A 134 0.10 -8.86 0.63
CA ASN A 134 0.61 -10.19 0.36
C ASN A 134 2.09 -10.08 -0.01
N VAL A 135 2.95 -10.01 1.01
CA VAL A 135 4.39 -9.93 0.85
C VAL A 135 4.89 -11.32 0.48
N ILE A 136 5.08 -11.53 -0.81
CA ILE A 136 5.66 -12.77 -1.36
C ILE A 136 7.05 -12.49 -1.92
N THR A 137 7.94 -13.47 -1.78
CA THR A 137 9.19 -13.47 -2.54
C THR A 137 8.87 -13.73 -4.02
N VAL A 138 8.99 -12.69 -4.84
CA VAL A 138 8.72 -12.78 -6.29
C VAL A 138 9.91 -13.34 -7.09
N THR A 139 11.13 -13.09 -6.62
CA THR A 139 12.40 -13.47 -7.27
C THR A 139 13.48 -13.72 -6.23
N GLY A 140 14.42 -14.62 -6.51
CA GLY A 140 15.48 -14.98 -5.56
C GLY A 140 14.96 -15.82 -4.38
N GLY A 141 15.46 -15.57 -3.17
CA GLY A 141 15.04 -16.28 -1.94
C GLY A 141 15.68 -17.66 -1.72
N ASN A 142 16.49 -18.15 -2.65
CA ASN A 142 17.16 -19.47 -2.56
C ASN A 142 18.58 -19.39 -1.98
N GLY A 143 18.82 -18.41 -1.10
CA GLY A 143 20.15 -18.09 -0.56
C GLY A 143 21.05 -17.32 -1.54
N GLN A 144 22.19 -16.90 -1.01
CA GLN A 144 23.23 -16.20 -1.76
C GLN A 144 23.94 -17.16 -2.73
N GLY A 145 24.15 -16.74 -3.98
CA GLY A 145 24.92 -17.52 -4.95
C GLY A 145 24.81 -17.02 -6.39
N GLN A 146 25.45 -17.74 -7.32
CA GLN A 146 25.54 -17.37 -8.74
C GLN A 146 24.52 -18.11 -9.63
N GLN A 147 23.73 -19.04 -9.09
CA GLN A 147 22.72 -19.74 -9.88
C GLN A 147 21.61 -18.78 -10.35
N LEU A 148 20.86 -19.15 -11.38
CA LEU A 148 19.80 -18.30 -11.97
C LEU A 148 18.57 -18.12 -11.08
N ASN A 149 18.45 -18.89 -10.00
CA ASN A 149 17.43 -18.74 -8.96
C ASN A 149 18.00 -18.11 -7.67
N GLN A 150 19.26 -17.69 -7.68
CA GLN A 150 19.95 -17.07 -6.55
C GLN A 150 20.39 -15.65 -6.92
N LEU A 151 20.52 -14.80 -5.90
CA LEU A 151 21.01 -13.43 -6.01
C LEU A 151 22.08 -13.20 -4.95
N ASN A 152 22.97 -12.24 -5.16
CA ASN A 152 24.05 -11.88 -4.26
C ASN A 152 24.11 -10.36 -4.09
N PHE A 153 23.58 -9.89 -2.96
CA PHE A 153 23.39 -8.47 -2.65
C PHE A 153 22.71 -7.70 -3.80
N PRO A 154 21.46 -8.00 -4.21
CA PRO A 154 20.79 -7.22 -5.24
C PRO A 154 20.53 -5.78 -4.76
N TYR A 155 20.77 -4.77 -5.60
CA TYR A 155 20.58 -3.35 -5.26
C TYR A 155 19.43 -2.71 -6.03
N GLY A 156 19.64 -2.38 -7.30
CA GLY A 156 18.66 -1.71 -8.14
C GLY A 156 17.67 -2.69 -8.77
N ILE A 157 16.41 -2.26 -8.83
CA ILE A 157 15.36 -2.97 -9.55
C ILE A 157 14.64 -2.02 -10.51
N PHE A 158 14.20 -2.57 -11.64
CA PHE A 158 13.28 -1.92 -12.55
C PHE A 158 12.19 -2.90 -12.96
N VAL A 159 10.95 -2.42 -13.09
CA VAL A 159 9.80 -3.24 -13.51
C VAL A 159 9.22 -2.63 -14.78
N ASP A 160 9.13 -3.43 -15.85
CA ASP A 160 8.51 -2.98 -17.10
C ASP A 160 6.97 -3.10 -17.07
N GLU A 161 6.32 -2.58 -18.11
CA GLU A 161 4.86 -2.64 -18.28
C GLU A 161 4.33 -4.08 -18.38
N LYS A 162 5.19 -5.04 -18.78
CA LYS A 162 4.88 -6.47 -18.85
C LYS A 162 5.13 -7.19 -17.52
N LYS A 163 5.48 -6.46 -16.46
CA LYS A 163 5.82 -6.97 -15.13
C LYS A 163 7.07 -7.86 -15.10
N ASN A 164 7.97 -7.73 -16.07
CA ASN A 164 9.30 -8.30 -15.98
C ASN A 164 10.14 -7.45 -15.03
N ILE A 165 10.89 -8.13 -14.17
CA ILE A 165 11.72 -7.52 -13.14
C ILE A 165 13.18 -7.61 -13.57
N PHE A 166 13.83 -6.47 -13.68
CA PHE A 166 15.24 -6.32 -14.00
C PHE A 166 15.98 -6.01 -12.71
N ILE A 167 16.99 -6.81 -12.39
CA ILE A 167 17.66 -6.79 -11.09
C ILE A 167 19.15 -6.60 -11.32
N ALA A 168 19.71 -5.57 -10.69
CA ALA A 168 21.15 -5.40 -10.57
C ALA A 168 21.68 -6.33 -9.45
N ASP A 169 22.17 -7.50 -9.87
CA ASP A 169 22.75 -8.51 -8.99
C ASP A 169 24.22 -8.16 -8.72
N TYR A 170 24.38 -7.12 -7.90
CA TYR A 170 25.59 -6.30 -7.75
C TYR A 170 26.86 -7.12 -7.47
N ALA A 171 26.83 -8.01 -6.48
CA ALA A 171 28.03 -8.78 -6.10
C ALA A 171 28.28 -9.99 -7.03
N ASN A 172 27.36 -10.27 -7.95
CA ASN A 172 27.56 -11.21 -9.04
C ASN A 172 27.92 -10.52 -10.37
N HIS A 173 28.02 -9.17 -10.37
CA HIS A 173 28.42 -8.37 -11.53
C HIS A 173 27.60 -8.69 -12.79
N ARG A 174 26.28 -8.74 -12.64
CA ARG A 174 25.34 -9.09 -13.71
C ARG A 174 24.00 -8.38 -13.55
N ILE A 175 23.26 -8.29 -14.65
CA ILE A 175 21.83 -7.93 -14.65
C ILE A 175 21.01 -9.18 -14.95
N ILE A 176 20.01 -9.44 -14.11
CA ILE A 176 19.05 -10.54 -14.27
C ILE A 176 17.69 -9.98 -14.70
N GLU A 177 17.13 -10.52 -15.78
CA GLU A 177 15.71 -10.39 -16.11
C GLU A 177 14.93 -11.55 -15.50
N TRP A 178 13.86 -11.25 -14.79
CA TRP A 178 12.95 -12.23 -14.22
C TRP A 178 11.53 -11.96 -14.72
N LYS A 179 11.01 -12.87 -15.55
CA LYS A 179 9.65 -12.73 -16.08
C LYS A 179 8.62 -13.05 -15.02
N TYR A 180 7.48 -12.38 -15.07
CA TYR A 180 6.36 -12.64 -14.17
C TYR A 180 6.02 -14.14 -14.14
N ASN A 181 5.79 -14.70 -12.94
CA ASN A 181 5.50 -16.11 -12.69
C ASN A 181 6.57 -17.15 -13.10
N THR A 182 7.83 -16.75 -13.27
CA THR A 182 8.94 -17.71 -13.50
C THR A 182 9.70 -18.03 -12.22
N LYS A 183 10.42 -19.16 -12.19
CA LYS A 183 11.20 -19.63 -11.03
C LYS A 183 12.72 -19.38 -11.15
N LYS A 184 13.18 -18.90 -12.30
CA LYS A 184 14.59 -18.66 -12.62
C LYS A 184 14.70 -17.42 -13.50
N GLY A 185 15.66 -16.56 -13.21
CA GLY A 185 16.00 -15.43 -14.04
C GLY A 185 16.87 -15.80 -15.25
N LYS A 186 17.10 -14.82 -16.11
CA LYS A 186 17.99 -14.88 -17.27
C LYS A 186 19.03 -13.77 -17.17
N ILE A 187 20.29 -14.06 -17.40
CA ILE A 187 21.33 -13.03 -17.50
C ILE A 187 21.13 -12.27 -18.81
N ILE A 188 21.03 -10.95 -18.73
CA ILE A 188 20.87 -10.07 -19.91
C ILE A 188 22.06 -9.13 -20.12
N ALA A 189 22.90 -8.93 -19.11
CA ALA A 189 24.17 -8.21 -19.20
C ALA A 189 25.13 -8.66 -18.09
N GLY A 190 26.43 -8.58 -18.36
CA GLY A 190 27.48 -9.06 -17.44
C GLY A 190 27.44 -10.58 -17.25
N GLY A 191 27.88 -11.04 -16.07
CA GLY A 191 27.95 -12.48 -15.75
C GLY A 191 29.18 -13.21 -16.32
N ASN A 192 30.06 -12.51 -17.03
CA ASN A 192 31.33 -13.04 -17.55
C ASN A 192 32.52 -12.68 -16.63
N GLY A 193 32.27 -12.65 -15.32
CA GLY A 193 33.22 -12.18 -14.31
C GLY A 193 33.26 -10.66 -14.18
N GLN A 194 33.88 -10.22 -13.09
CA GLN A 194 34.14 -8.80 -12.81
C GLN A 194 35.14 -8.25 -13.83
N GLY A 195 34.86 -7.09 -14.43
CA GLY A 195 35.80 -6.43 -15.32
C GLY A 195 35.19 -5.27 -16.09
N ASN A 196 35.97 -4.67 -16.97
CA ASN A 196 35.61 -3.46 -17.73
C ASN A 196 35.42 -3.71 -19.24
N ARG A 197 35.44 -4.97 -19.68
CA ARG A 197 35.07 -5.32 -21.06
C ARG A 197 33.60 -5.01 -21.34
N ILE A 198 33.20 -5.00 -22.60
CA ILE A 198 31.84 -4.63 -23.02
C ILE A 198 30.77 -5.65 -22.54
N ASP A 199 31.18 -6.90 -22.35
CA ASP A 199 30.38 -8.04 -21.88
C ASP A 199 30.59 -8.34 -20.39
N GLN A 200 31.32 -7.46 -19.68
CA GLN A 200 31.57 -7.54 -18.24
C GLN A 200 31.01 -6.32 -17.53
N LEU A 201 30.65 -6.52 -16.26
CA LEU A 201 30.27 -5.45 -15.35
C LEU A 201 31.19 -5.50 -14.14
N ASN A 202 31.23 -4.40 -13.41
CA ASN A 202 31.89 -4.29 -12.14
C ASN A 202 30.94 -3.57 -11.17
N GLU A 203 30.30 -4.39 -10.33
CA GLU A 203 29.43 -3.90 -9.27
C GLU A 203 28.29 -3.00 -9.78
N ALA A 204 27.55 -3.49 -10.78
CA ALA A 204 26.39 -2.78 -11.31
C ALA A 204 25.36 -2.55 -10.20
N LYS A 205 25.00 -1.27 -9.96
CA LYS A 205 24.10 -0.89 -8.86
C LYS A 205 22.67 -0.64 -9.31
N PHE A 206 22.47 -0.14 -10.52
CA PHE A 206 21.16 0.27 -11.00
C PHE A 206 20.98 -0.06 -12.47
N VAL A 207 19.73 -0.35 -12.84
CA VAL A 207 19.31 -0.63 -14.22
C VAL A 207 18.01 0.09 -14.49
N ILE A 208 17.87 0.67 -15.68
CA ILE A 208 16.60 1.17 -16.22
C ILE A 208 16.41 0.60 -17.62
N VAL A 209 15.16 0.52 -18.09
CA VAL A 209 14.85 0.04 -19.44
C VAL A 209 14.26 1.18 -20.26
N ASP A 210 14.87 1.45 -21.41
CA ASP A 210 14.26 2.28 -22.46
C ASP A 210 13.31 1.40 -23.26
N GLN A 211 12.02 1.50 -22.95
CA GLN A 211 10.96 0.70 -23.57
C GLN A 211 10.79 0.99 -25.06
N GLN A 212 11.10 2.21 -25.52
CA GLN A 212 10.95 2.58 -26.93
C GLN A 212 12.04 1.91 -27.77
N LYS A 213 13.28 1.95 -27.29
CA LYS A 213 14.44 1.37 -27.99
C LYS A 213 14.69 -0.11 -27.67
N HIS A 214 13.92 -0.68 -26.74
CA HIS A 214 14.13 -2.05 -26.24
C HIS A 214 15.57 -2.27 -25.74
N SER A 215 16.15 -1.26 -25.09
CA SER A 215 17.53 -1.28 -24.56
C SER A 215 17.53 -1.09 -23.05
N ILE A 216 18.59 -1.52 -22.37
CA ILE A 216 18.76 -1.32 -20.93
C ILE A 216 19.92 -0.36 -20.69
N ILE A 217 19.81 0.50 -19.69
CA ILE A 217 20.88 1.41 -19.29
C ILE A 217 21.33 1.02 -17.89
N ILE A 218 22.62 0.76 -17.73
CA ILE A 218 23.21 0.17 -16.53
C ILE A 218 24.22 1.13 -15.91
N ALA A 219 24.10 1.36 -14.61
CA ALA A 219 25.11 2.04 -13.80
C ALA A 219 26.21 1.05 -13.37
N ASP A 220 27.24 0.93 -14.20
CA ASP A 220 28.41 0.07 -13.99
C ASP A 220 29.43 0.78 -13.08
N SER A 221 29.14 0.70 -11.77
CA SER A 221 29.56 1.71 -10.79
C SER A 221 31.06 1.76 -10.57
N GLU A 222 31.71 0.61 -10.42
CA GLU A 222 33.16 0.56 -10.15
C GLU A 222 34.00 0.78 -11.41
N ASN A 223 33.42 0.53 -12.59
CA ASN A 223 34.00 0.96 -13.86
C ASN A 223 33.76 2.44 -14.15
N ARG A 224 33.02 3.16 -13.28
CA ARG A 224 32.71 4.59 -13.40
C ARG A 224 32.11 4.95 -14.76
N ARG A 225 31.22 4.10 -15.26
CA ARG A 225 30.58 4.28 -16.57
C ARG A 225 29.10 3.95 -16.52
N VAL A 226 28.38 4.47 -17.51
CA VAL A 226 27.01 4.08 -17.82
C VAL A 226 27.04 3.37 -19.17
N ILE A 227 26.41 2.20 -19.26
CA ILE A 227 26.38 1.37 -20.47
C ILE A 227 24.94 1.27 -20.96
N GLN A 228 24.77 1.26 -22.28
CA GLN A 228 23.50 1.01 -22.97
C GLN A 228 23.64 -0.19 -23.91
#